data_AF-A0A7C6EGN4-F1
#
_entry.id   AF-A0A7C6EGN4-F1
#
_cell.length_a   1.000
_cell.length_b   1.000
_cell.length_c   1.000
_cell.angle_alpha   90.00
_cell.angle_beta   90.00
_cell.angle_gamma   90.00
#
_symmetry.space_group_name_H-M   'P 1'
#
loop_
_entity.id
_entity.type
_entity.pdbx_description
1 polymer ?
#
loop_
_entity_poly.entity_id
_entity_poly.type
_entity_poly.pdbx_seq_one_letter_code
_entity_poly.pdbx_strand_id
1 'polypeptide(L)'
;AKQALERLREDSYDLVIADLFLNEITGLDLYELAKDKSRFIIITAYPERELALKAKSLLGDRFIPKSTPPEILKSKVASILKEEK
;
A
#
# COMPACT_ATOMS: atom_id res chain seq x y z
N ALA A 1 -0.10 4.40 -14.67
CA ALA A 1 0.79 3.40 -14.04
C ALA A 1 2.26 3.82 -14.10
N LYS A 2 2.83 4.10 -15.28
CA LYS A 2 4.25 4.50 -15.45
C LYS A 2 4.74 5.64 -14.55
N GLN A 3 3.95 6.70 -14.39
CA GLN A 3 4.34 7.88 -13.61
C GLN A 3 4.59 7.59 -12.11
N ALA A 4 3.91 6.59 -11.53
CA ALA A 4 4.14 6.19 -10.14
C ALA A 4 5.44 5.40 -9.98
N LEU A 5 5.80 4.57 -10.98
CA LEU A 5 7.07 3.84 -11.00
C LEU A 5 8.28 4.79 -11.11
N GLU A 6 8.20 5.81 -11.95
CA GLU A 6 9.30 6.79 -12.09
C GLU A 6 9.48 7.58 -10.79
N ARG A 7 8.39 8.07 -10.18
CA ARG A 7 8.46 8.79 -8.91
C ARG A 7 8.97 7.95 -7.73
N LEU A 8 8.59 6.66 -7.65
CA LEU A 8 9.12 5.74 -6.62
C LEU A 8 10.60 5.37 -6.83
N ARG A 9 11.15 5.61 -8.03
CA ARG A 9 12.57 5.41 -8.33
C ARG A 9 13.41 6.64 -7.99
N GLU A 10 12.88 7.83 -8.23
CA GLU A 10 13.58 9.11 -8.02
C GLU A 10 13.45 9.64 -6.60
N ASP A 11 12.28 9.47 -5.96
CA ASP A 11 12.01 9.98 -4.62
C ASP A 11 11.83 8.84 -3.61
N SER A 12 12.43 9.01 -2.42
CA SER A 12 12.12 8.19 -1.25
C SER A 12 10.95 8.80 -0.48
N TYR A 13 9.84 8.07 -0.39
CA TYR A 13 8.68 8.47 0.42
C TYR A 13 8.73 7.77 1.79
N ASP A 14 8.35 8.46 2.86
CA ASP A 14 8.26 7.85 4.20
C ASP A 14 7.17 6.77 4.25
N LEU A 15 6.11 6.95 3.46
CA LEU A 15 4.98 6.05 3.33
C LEU A 15 4.32 6.18 1.96
N VAL A 16 4.04 5.05 1.33
CA VAL A 16 3.30 4.95 0.07
C VAL A 16 1.96 4.29 0.33
N ILE A 17 0.88 4.90 -0.15
CA ILE A 17 -0.46 4.32 -0.13
C ILE A 17 -0.89 4.08 -1.58
N ALA A 18 -1.13 2.83 -1.95
CA ALA A 18 -1.49 2.45 -3.32
C ALA A 18 -2.78 1.63 -3.37
N ASP A 19 -3.55 1.78 -4.45
CA ASP A 19 -4.67 0.89 -4.74
C ASP A 19 -4.14 -0.48 -5.19
N LEU A 20 -4.80 -1.56 -4.77
CA LEU A 20 -4.44 -2.91 -5.21
C LEU A 20 -4.70 -3.10 -6.71
N PHE A 21 -5.82 -2.57 -7.21
CA PHE A 21 -6.22 -2.70 -8.60
C PHE A 21 -5.95 -1.39 -9.32
N LEU A 22 -4.80 -1.30 -9.98
CA LEU A 22 -4.52 -0.25 -10.97
C LEU A 22 -4.69 -0.86 -12.37
N ASN A 23 -5.04 -0.04 -13.36
CA ASN A 23 -5.43 -0.53 -14.69
C ASN A 23 -4.41 -1.50 -15.32
N GLU A 24 -3.14 -1.09 -15.39
CA GLU A 24 -2.08 -1.84 -16.10
C GLU A 24 -1.13 -2.61 -15.18
N ILE A 25 -1.07 -2.23 -13.90
CA ILE A 25 -0.19 -2.84 -12.87
C ILE A 25 -1.00 -3.02 -11.61
N THR A 26 -0.57 -3.86 -10.68
CA THR A 26 -1.22 -4.00 -9.38
C THR A 26 -0.49 -3.18 -8.32
N GLY A 27 -1.18 -2.87 -7.22
CA GLY A 27 -0.55 -2.29 -6.04
C GLY A 27 0.53 -3.20 -5.45
N LEU A 28 0.45 -4.51 -5.68
CA LEU A 28 1.49 -5.47 -5.30
C LEU A 28 2.75 -5.32 -6.15
N ASP A 29 2.62 -5.03 -7.45
CA ASP A 29 3.78 -4.75 -8.30
C ASP A 29 4.52 -3.50 -7.81
N LEU A 30 3.79 -2.47 -7.37
CA LEU A 30 4.39 -1.29 -6.76
C LEU A 30 5.02 -1.59 -5.40
N TYR A 31 4.38 -2.43 -4.58
CA TYR A 31 4.92 -2.87 -3.31
C TYR A 31 6.27 -3.59 -3.49
N GLU A 32 6.36 -4.54 -4.41
CA GLU A 32 7.59 -5.29 -4.67
C GLU A 32 8.75 -4.38 -5.11
N LEU A 33 8.46 -3.29 -5.79
CA LEU A 33 9.47 -2.32 -6.25
C LEU A 33 9.91 -1.33 -5.15
N ALA A 34 9.06 -1.06 -4.16
CA ALA A 34 9.26 0.00 -3.18
C ALA A 34 9.46 -0.51 -1.74
N LYS A 35 9.20 -1.80 -1.46
CA LYS A 35 9.24 -2.39 -0.12
C LYS A 35 10.58 -2.20 0.62
N ASP A 36 11.68 -2.09 -0.11
CA ASP A 36 13.03 -1.91 0.46
C ASP A 36 13.39 -0.43 0.70
N LYS A 37 12.62 0.50 0.14
CA LYS A 37 12.90 1.95 0.17
C LYS A 37 11.90 2.74 0.99
N SER A 38 10.65 2.26 1.06
CA SER A 38 9.53 3.00 1.62
C SER A 38 8.57 2.05 2.32
N ARG A 39 7.93 2.54 3.38
CA ARG A 39 6.81 1.84 3.99
C ARG A 39 5.63 1.86 3.01
N PHE A 40 4.80 0.82 3.05
CA PHE A 40 3.75 0.64 2.05
C PHE A 40 2.42 0.23 2.71
N ILE A 41 1.33 0.82 2.26
CA ILE A 41 -0.04 0.43 2.59
C ILE A 41 -0.79 0.18 1.29
N ILE A 42 -1.49 -0.95 1.22
CA ILE A 42 -2.38 -1.24 0.10
C ILE A 42 -3.82 -1.00 0.53
N ILE A 43 -4.55 -0.24 -0.28
CA ILE A 43 -5.99 -0.06 -0.16
C ILE A 43 -6.73 -0.77 -1.29
N THR A 44 -7.91 -1.33 -1.04
CA THR A 44 -8.72 -1.95 -2.11
C THR A 44 -10.22 -1.83 -1.86
N ALA A 45 -11.01 -1.68 -2.92
CA ALA A 45 -12.47 -1.78 -2.84
C ALA A 45 -12.99 -3.23 -2.83
N TYR A 46 -12.15 -4.19 -3.23
CA TYR A 46 -12.53 -5.60 -3.42
C TYR A 46 -11.64 -6.53 -2.56
N PRO A 47 -11.82 -6.59 -1.24
CA PRO A 47 -11.01 -7.40 -0.33
C PRO A 47 -11.18 -8.92 -0.51
N GLU A 48 -12.26 -9.35 -1.15
CA GLU A 48 -12.63 -10.76 -1.37
C GLU A 48 -11.94 -11.41 -2.58
N ARG A 49 -11.33 -10.61 -3.46
CA ARG A 49 -10.64 -11.13 -4.64
C ARG A 49 -9.40 -11.93 -4.25
N GLU A 50 -9.05 -12.96 -5.03
CA GLU A 50 -7.88 -13.81 -4.75
C GLU A 50 -6.59 -13.00 -4.57
N LEU A 51 -6.37 -12.00 -5.43
CA LEU A 51 -5.22 -11.09 -5.32
C LEU A 51 -5.22 -10.29 -4.02
N ALA A 52 -6.40 -9.91 -3.52
CA ALA A 52 -6.55 -9.17 -2.28
C ALA A 52 -6.30 -10.06 -1.06
N LEU A 53 -6.69 -11.34 -1.12
CA LEU A 53 -6.35 -12.32 -0.10
C LEU A 53 -4.84 -12.57 -0.04
N LYS A 54 -4.18 -12.67 -1.20
CA LYS A 54 -2.71 -12.74 -1.30
C LYS A 54 -2.05 -11.50 -0.70
N ALA A 55 -2.51 -10.31 -1.09
CA ALA A 55 -2.01 -9.04 -0.55
C ALA A 55 -2.20 -8.96 0.97
N LYS A 56 -3.36 -9.35 1.48
CA LYS A 56 -3.65 -9.40 2.91
C LYS A 56 -2.74 -10.37 3.66
N SER A 57 -2.46 -11.54 3.09
CA SER A 57 -1.52 -12.50 3.70
C SER A 57 -0.08 -11.98 3.74
N LEU A 58 0.31 -11.19 2.74
CA LEU A 58 1.67 -10.64 2.62
C LEU A 58 1.89 -9.39 3.47
N LEU A 59 0.92 -8.47 3.45
CA LEU A 59 1.01 -7.14 4.09
C LEU A 59 0.41 -7.13 5.49
N GLY A 60 -0.43 -8.10 5.82
CA GLY A 60 -1.11 -8.22 7.10
C GLY A 60 -1.96 -7.00 7.41
N ASP A 61 -1.52 -6.26 8.43
CA ASP A 61 -2.15 -5.05 8.94
C ASP A 61 -1.94 -3.81 8.06
N ARG A 62 -1.05 -3.89 7.07
CA ARG A 62 -0.82 -2.86 6.05
C ARG A 62 -1.76 -2.97 4.84
N PHE A 63 -2.68 -3.94 4.86
CA PHE A 63 -3.74 -4.09 3.87
C PHE A 63 -5.07 -3.56 4.44
N ILE A 64 -5.64 -2.54 3.80
CA ILE A 64 -6.81 -1.82 4.31
C ILE A 64 -7.94 -1.82 3.26
N PRO A 65 -9.08 -2.48 3.53
CA PRO A 65 -10.26 -2.33 2.68
C PRO A 65 -10.75 -0.88 2.67
N LYS A 66 -11.13 -0.33 1.51
CA LYS A 66 -11.69 1.04 1.39
C LYS A 66 -13.01 1.20 2.14
N SER A 67 -13.70 0.11 2.45
CA SER A 67 -14.86 0.08 3.36
C SER A 67 -14.51 0.39 4.82
N THR A 68 -13.21 0.48 5.14
CA THR A 68 -12.72 0.84 6.47
C THR A 68 -12.84 2.34 6.72
N PRO A 69 -13.31 2.78 7.90
CA PRO A 69 -13.37 4.19 8.26
C PRO A 69 -12.04 4.93 8.08
N PRO A 70 -12.04 6.18 7.57
CA PRO A 70 -10.83 6.97 7.38
C PRO A 70 -10.00 7.18 8.65
N GLU A 71 -10.65 7.14 9.82
CA GLU A 71 -9.98 7.29 11.12
C GLU A 71 -9.03 6.12 11.41
N ILE A 72 -9.40 4.91 11.01
CA ILE A 72 -8.55 3.73 11.16
C ILE A 72 -7.34 3.85 10.22
N LEU A 73 -7.54 4.32 8.99
CA LEU A 73 -6.44 4.59 8.06
C LEU A 73 -5.47 5.62 8.64
N LYS A 74 -5.98 6.74 9.18
CA LYS A 74 -5.15 7.78 9.83
C LYS A 74 -4.39 7.23 11.03
N SER A 75 -5.06 6.45 11.88
CA SER A 75 -4.41 5.79 13.01
C SER A 75 -3.29 4.86 12.55
N LYS A 76 -3.52 4.11 11.47
CA LYS A 76 -2.54 3.16 10.93
C LYS A 76 -1.32 3.87 10.35
N VAL A 77 -1.56 4.92 9.55
CA VAL A 77 -0.51 5.80 9.03
C VAL A 77 0.33 6.37 10.18
N ALA A 78 -0.32 6.87 11.23
CA ALA A 78 0.37 7.40 12.40
C ALA A 78 1.20 6.34 13.14
N SER A 79 0.70 5.10 13.28
CA SER A 79 1.47 4.00 13.87
C SER A 79 2.70 3.65 13.04
N ILE A 80 2.52 3.50 11.72
CA ILE A 80 3.59 3.11 10.78
C ILE A 80 4.69 4.17 10.70
N LEU A 81 4.33 5.45 10.76
CA LEU A 81 5.30 6.55 10.78
C LEU A 81 5.94 6.76 12.17
N LYS A 82 5.27 6.40 13.27
CA LYS A 82 5.82 6.49 14.63
C LYS A 82 6.80 5.39 15.00
N GLU A 83 6.87 4.30 14.24
CA GLU A 83 7.89 3.26 14.42
C GLU A 83 9.32 3.76 14.10
N GLU A 84 9.50 5.02 13.72
CA GLU A 84 10.80 5.71 13.83
C GLU A 84 11.10 6.07 15.29
N LYS A 85 11.63 5.10 16.02
CA LYS A 85 12.48 5.34 17.19
C LYS A 85 13.73 4.51 17.12
#